data_AF-A0A3D3CM76-F1
#
_entry.id   AF-A0A3D3CM76-F1
#
_cell.length_a   1.000
_cell.length_b   1.000
_cell.length_c   1.000
_cell.angle_alpha   90.00
_cell.angle_beta   90.00
_cell.angle_gamma   90.00
#
_symmetry.space_group_name_H-M   'P 1'
#
loop_
_entity.id
_entity.type
_entity.pdbx_description
1 polymer ?
#
loop_
_entity_poly.entity_id
_entity_poly.type
_entity_poly.pdbx_seq_one_letter_code
_entity_poly.pdbx_strand_id
1 'polypeptide(L)'
;MATVRNAKGFTLIELAIVLVIIGIIIGAVLKGQDLIENARHKKFANTVKQFEVLSWGFLDRKGYFPGDSDKDGKIDGNVNSDLTTTGRFLDPPSTNSITLGSYTFYVWLGNDGTKNIIAVTKNATPDVFEDAELAYMEAFDTSIDGTAVGTDGRVRAATAATITSANWFATVTSAQVTGNWTTTTKALIYYFDRK
;
A
#
# COMPACT_ATOMS: atom_id res chain seq x y z
N MET A 1 -63.68 33.61 -18.38
CA MET A 1 -62.57 34.26 -19.09
C MET A 1 -61.28 33.74 -18.47
N ALA A 2 -60.61 32.78 -19.12
CA ALA A 2 -59.42 32.15 -18.56
C ALA A 2 -58.19 33.05 -18.79
N THR A 3 -57.55 33.47 -17.70
CA THR A 3 -56.35 34.31 -17.73
C THR A 3 -55.18 33.45 -18.20
N VAL A 4 -54.67 33.74 -19.40
CA VAL A 4 -53.45 33.12 -19.93
C VAL A 4 -52.27 33.56 -19.06
N ARG A 5 -51.69 32.64 -18.29
CA ARG A 5 -50.47 32.91 -17.54
C ARG A 5 -49.31 32.97 -18.54
N ASN A 6 -48.61 34.10 -18.59
CA ASN A 6 -47.36 34.25 -19.35
C ASN A 6 -46.29 33.33 -18.76
N ALA A 7 -46.10 32.15 -19.35
CA ALA A 7 -44.96 31.30 -19.05
C ALA A 7 -43.71 31.93 -19.68
N LYS A 8 -42.85 32.52 -18.85
CA LYS A 8 -41.53 32.99 -19.31
C LYS A 8 -40.71 31.76 -19.70
N GLY A 9 -40.32 31.65 -20.98
CA GLY A 9 -39.40 30.63 -21.45
C GLY A 9 -37.96 30.90 -20.99
N PHE A 10 -37.12 29.87 -20.98
CA PHE A 10 -35.69 29.98 -20.70
C PHE A 10 -34.97 30.70 -21.84
N THR A 11 -34.04 31.59 -21.51
CA THR A 11 -33.18 32.25 -22.49
C THR A 11 -31.98 31.38 -22.85
N LEU A 12 -31.45 31.54 -24.07
CA LEU A 12 -30.24 30.84 -24.51
C LEU A 12 -29.02 31.20 -23.64
N ILE A 13 -28.96 32.45 -23.14
CA ILE A 13 -27.86 32.93 -22.29
C ILE A 13 -27.90 32.24 -20.91
N GLU A 14 -29.09 32.02 -20.34
CA GLU A 14 -29.25 31.33 -19.06
C GLU A 14 -28.78 29.88 -19.16
N LEU A 15 -29.11 29.17 -20.24
CA LEU A 15 -28.61 27.81 -20.46
C LEU A 15 -27.11 27.78 -20.78
N ALA A 16 -26.59 28.76 -21.51
CA ALA A 16 -25.16 28.83 -21.84
C ALA A 16 -24.27 28.94 -20.59
N ILE A 17 -24.64 29.79 -19.63
CA ILE A 17 -23.87 29.95 -18.38
C ILE A 17 -23.92 28.67 -17.54
N VAL A 18 -25.07 28.00 -17.48
CA VAL A 18 -25.23 26.75 -16.73
C VAL A 18 -24.32 25.66 -17.29
N LEU A 19 -24.25 25.49 -18.61
CA LEU A 19 -23.35 24.50 -19.23
C LEU A 19 -21.88 24.81 -18.98
N VAL A 20 -21.48 26.09 -18.99
CA VAL A 20 -20.12 26.51 -18.64
C VAL A 20 -19.78 26.16 -17.20
N ILE A 21 -20.68 26.46 -16.25
CA ILE A 21 -20.46 26.14 -14.83
C ILE A 21 -20.34 24.62 -14.63
N ILE A 22 -21.22 23.83 -15.23
CA ILE A 22 -21.15 22.36 -15.15
C ILE A 22 -19.82 21.84 -15.74
N GLY A 23 -19.39 22.39 -16.89
CA GLY A 23 -18.12 22.01 -17.51
C GLY A 23 -16.92 22.29 -16.61
N ILE A 24 -16.88 23.45 -15.94
CA ILE A 24 -15.81 23.80 -15.00
C ILE A 24 -15.83 22.87 -13.78
N ILE A 25 -17.01 22.58 -13.22
CA ILE A 25 -17.15 21.70 -12.05
C ILE A 25 -16.69 20.28 -12.38
N ILE A 26 -17.10 19.71 -13.52
CA ILE A 26 -16.68 18.36 -13.93
C ILE A 26 -15.16 18.31 -14.10
N GLY A 27 -14.56 19.30 -14.77
CA GLY A 27 -13.10 19.37 -14.93
C GLY A 27 -12.35 19.44 -13.60
N ALA A 28 -12.85 20.25 -12.65
CA ALA A 28 -12.27 20.35 -11.32
C ALA A 28 -12.39 19.06 -10.50
N VAL A 29 -13.54 18.37 -10.57
CA VAL A 29 -13.78 17.11 -9.85
C VAL A 29 -12.87 16.00 -10.35
N LEU A 30 -12.72 15.83 -11.67
CA LEU A 30 -11.83 14.82 -12.25
C LEU A 30 -10.39 15.02 -11.78
N LYS A 31 -9.88 16.26 -11.82
CA LYS A 31 -8.53 16.53 -11.33
C LYS A 31 -8.39 16.32 -9.82
N GLY A 32 -9.45 16.61 -9.06
CA GLY A 32 -9.51 16.37 -7.63
C GLY A 32 -9.41 14.88 -7.29
N GLN A 33 -10.02 14.01 -8.08
CA GLN A 33 -9.95 12.56 -7.89
C GLN A 33 -8.51 12.04 -8.08
N ASP A 34 -7.84 12.43 -9.18
CA ASP A 34 -6.44 12.06 -9.42
C ASP A 34 -5.52 12.51 -8.26
N LEU A 35 -5.76 13.71 -7.72
CA LEU A 35 -4.97 14.24 -6.61
C LEU A 35 -5.14 13.40 -5.34
N ILE A 36 -6.38 12.98 -5.05
CA ILE A 36 -6.70 12.12 -3.91
C ILE A 36 -6.04 10.74 -4.10
N GLU A 37 -6.10 10.17 -5.29
CA GLU A 37 -5.48 8.88 -5.59
C GLU A 37 -3.96 8.92 -5.43
N ASN A 38 -3.30 9.95 -5.97
CA ASN A 38 -1.88 10.19 -5.75
C ASN A 38 -1.52 10.34 -4.26
N ALA A 39 -2.36 11.01 -3.47
CA ALA A 39 -2.18 11.11 -2.03
C ALA A 39 -2.30 9.75 -1.34
N ARG A 40 -3.21 8.88 -1.80
CA ARG A 40 -3.35 7.50 -1.28
C ARG A 40 -2.12 6.64 -1.60
N HIS A 41 -1.58 6.70 -2.82
CA HIS A 41 -0.34 6.01 -3.18
C HIS A 41 0.84 6.47 -2.32
N LYS A 42 0.97 7.78 -2.08
CA LYS A 42 2.00 8.31 -1.16
C LYS A 42 1.81 7.84 0.28
N LYS A 43 0.57 7.83 0.77
CA LYS A 43 0.25 7.33 2.12
C LYS A 43 0.60 5.86 2.25
N PHE A 44 0.27 5.03 1.26
CA PHE A 44 0.66 3.63 1.18
C PHE A 44 2.18 3.49 1.32
N ALA A 45 2.94 4.14 0.43
CA ALA A 45 4.39 4.06 0.41
C ALA A 45 5.04 4.53 1.72
N ASN A 46 4.55 5.63 2.28
CA ASN A 46 5.05 6.16 3.55
C ASN A 46 4.79 5.19 4.72
N THR A 47 3.64 4.52 4.73
CA THR A 47 3.32 3.58 5.81
C THR A 47 4.20 2.33 5.72
N VAL A 48 4.44 1.80 4.52
CA VAL A 48 5.39 0.68 4.34
C VAL A 48 6.80 1.08 4.77
N LYS A 49 7.27 2.27 4.38
CA LYS A 49 8.57 2.82 4.82
C LYS A 49 8.63 3.08 6.32
N GLN A 50 7.50 3.38 6.97
CA GLN A 50 7.45 3.52 8.42
C GLN A 50 7.80 2.20 9.12
N PHE A 51 7.32 1.06 8.62
CA PHE A 51 7.70 -0.25 9.14
C PHE A 51 9.19 -0.55 8.95
N GLU A 52 9.78 -0.13 7.83
CA GLU A 52 11.24 -0.18 7.64
C GLU A 52 11.98 0.64 8.70
N VAL A 53 11.57 1.90 8.92
CA VAL A 53 12.18 2.77 9.93
C VAL A 53 12.04 2.18 11.34
N LEU A 54 10.88 1.62 11.67
CA LEU A 54 10.67 0.94 12.95
C LEU A 54 11.57 -0.28 13.12
N SER A 55 11.81 -1.02 12.05
CA SER A 55 12.72 -2.18 12.05
C SER A 55 14.14 -1.78 12.35
N TRP A 56 14.66 -0.77 11.64
CA TRP A 56 15.99 -0.23 11.88
C TRP A 56 16.11 0.44 13.26
N GLY A 57 15.06 1.14 13.70
CA GLY A 57 15.02 1.74 15.04
C GLY A 57 14.99 0.69 16.15
N PHE A 58 14.35 -0.46 15.92
CA PHE A 58 14.41 -1.60 16.84
C PHE A 58 15.82 -2.19 16.89
N LEU A 59 16.43 -2.40 15.73
CA LEU A 59 17.81 -2.89 15.61
C LEU A 59 18.80 -1.99 16.35
N ASP A 60 18.71 -0.68 16.19
CA ASP A 60 19.59 0.28 16.88
C ASP A 60 19.44 0.20 18.41
N ARG A 61 18.22 -0.02 18.91
CA ARG A 61 17.94 -0.07 20.35
C ARG A 61 18.26 -1.41 21.00
N LYS A 62 18.12 -2.52 20.27
CA LYS A 62 18.16 -3.89 20.81
C LYS A 62 19.32 -4.73 20.31
N GLY A 63 19.94 -4.34 19.20
CA GLY A 63 21.06 -5.02 18.58
C GLY A 63 20.69 -6.26 17.74
N TYR A 64 19.40 -6.49 17.49
CA TYR A 64 18.88 -7.54 16.60
C TYR A 64 17.58 -7.05 15.93
N PHE A 65 17.17 -7.69 14.83
CA PHE A 65 15.94 -7.28 14.12
C PHE A 65 14.67 -7.65 14.90
N PRO A 66 13.53 -6.96 14.71
CA PRO A 66 12.30 -7.35 15.38
C PRO A 66 11.90 -8.76 14.93
N GLY A 67 11.56 -9.66 15.86
CA GLY A 67 11.28 -11.06 15.58
C GLY A 67 12.51 -11.97 15.45
N ASP A 68 13.74 -11.44 15.42
CA ASP A 68 14.99 -12.22 15.39
C ASP A 68 15.36 -12.68 16.81
N SER A 69 14.78 -13.81 17.24
CA SER A 69 14.88 -14.24 18.64
C SER A 69 16.25 -14.86 18.99
N ASP A 70 16.93 -15.44 18.01
CA ASP A 70 18.23 -16.09 18.15
C ASP A 70 19.42 -15.21 17.72
N LYS A 71 19.14 -14.02 17.17
CA LYS A 71 20.11 -13.00 16.75
C LYS A 71 20.98 -13.46 15.58
N ASP A 72 20.43 -14.30 14.70
CA ASP A 72 21.10 -14.75 13.49
C ASP A 72 21.05 -13.70 12.36
N GLY A 73 20.31 -12.61 12.58
CA GLY A 73 20.12 -11.52 11.63
C GLY A 73 18.91 -11.70 10.72
N LYS A 74 18.06 -12.72 10.93
CA LYS A 74 16.84 -12.98 10.17
C LYS A 74 15.60 -12.75 11.02
N ILE A 75 14.58 -12.20 10.40
CA ILE A 75 13.26 -12.05 11.04
C ILE A 75 12.51 -13.37 10.85
N ASP A 76 12.34 -14.16 11.91
CA ASP A 76 11.65 -15.46 11.87
C ASP A 76 10.67 -15.73 13.04
N GLY A 77 10.58 -14.82 14.00
CA GLY A 77 9.76 -14.92 15.20
C GLY A 77 8.63 -13.89 15.29
N ASN A 78 8.35 -13.40 16.50
CA ASN A 78 7.23 -12.51 16.79
C ASN A 78 7.60 -11.02 16.66
N VAL A 79 7.31 -10.47 15.49
CA VAL A 79 7.52 -9.06 15.17
C VAL A 79 6.54 -8.15 15.91
N ASN A 80 5.29 -8.60 16.10
CA ASN A 80 4.23 -7.83 16.74
C ASN A 80 4.63 -7.42 18.16
N SER A 81 5.01 -8.36 19.02
CA SER A 81 5.40 -8.04 20.40
C SER A 81 6.60 -7.08 20.44
N ASP A 82 7.52 -7.23 19.50
CA ASP A 82 8.72 -6.42 19.44
C ASP A 82 8.45 -4.98 19.02
N LEU A 83 7.64 -4.77 17.99
CA LEU A 83 7.30 -3.43 17.52
C LEU A 83 6.29 -2.71 18.41
N THR A 84 5.38 -3.44 19.07
CA THR A 84 4.34 -2.82 19.90
C THR A 84 4.75 -2.59 21.34
N THR A 85 5.57 -3.48 21.90
CA THR A 85 5.87 -3.51 23.34
C THR A 85 7.36 -3.39 23.62
N THR A 86 8.18 -4.31 23.10
CA THR A 86 9.61 -4.42 23.45
C THR A 86 10.42 -3.21 22.98
N GLY A 87 10.08 -2.66 21.81
CA GLY A 87 10.78 -1.55 21.16
C GLY A 87 10.60 -0.20 21.86
N ARG A 88 9.54 -0.05 22.68
CA ARG A 88 9.21 1.19 23.41
C ARG A 88 9.28 2.44 22.52
N PHE A 89 8.67 2.38 21.34
CA PHE A 89 8.55 3.54 20.47
C PHE A 89 7.61 4.58 21.09
N LEU A 90 7.78 5.85 20.71
CA LEU A 90 6.89 6.93 21.16
C LEU A 90 5.48 6.76 20.60
N ASP A 91 5.39 6.23 19.39
CA ASP A 91 4.14 5.90 18.69
C ASP A 91 4.29 4.50 18.06
N PRO A 92 4.13 3.43 18.86
CA PRO A 92 4.21 2.07 18.32
C PRO A 92 2.98 1.79 17.43
N PRO A 93 3.14 1.02 16.34
CA PRO A 93 2.02 0.62 15.51
C PRO A 93 1.02 -0.19 16.34
N SER A 94 -0.27 0.14 16.29
CA SER A 94 -1.32 -0.64 16.97
C SER A 94 -1.89 -1.76 16.09
N THR A 95 -1.77 -1.59 14.77
CA THR A 95 -2.14 -2.59 13.76
C THR A 95 -1.07 -2.62 12.68
N ASN A 96 -1.04 -3.72 11.91
CA ASN A 96 -0.20 -3.86 10.73
C ASN A 96 -0.96 -3.60 9.43
N SER A 97 -2.14 -2.96 9.51
CA SER A 97 -3.00 -2.69 8.35
C SER A 97 -2.91 -1.24 7.88
N ILE A 98 -3.08 -1.04 6.58
CA ILE A 98 -3.12 0.25 5.90
C ILE A 98 -4.48 0.37 5.21
N THR A 99 -5.37 1.22 5.72
CA THR A 99 -6.67 1.48 5.08
C THR A 99 -6.63 2.76 4.25
N LEU A 100 -7.01 2.64 2.98
CA LEU A 100 -6.96 3.66 1.93
C LEU A 100 -8.30 3.70 1.19
N GLY A 101 -9.29 4.40 1.77
CA GLY A 101 -10.65 4.39 1.23
C GLY A 101 -11.30 3.03 1.45
N SER A 102 -11.70 2.37 0.37
CA SER A 102 -12.28 1.01 0.39
C SER A 102 -11.24 -0.10 0.47
N TYR A 103 -9.96 0.20 0.15
CA TYR A 103 -8.89 -0.80 0.15
C TYR A 103 -8.25 -0.89 1.53
N THR A 104 -7.92 -2.11 1.94
CA THR A 104 -7.08 -2.36 3.10
C THR A 104 -5.93 -3.26 2.67
N PHE A 105 -4.72 -2.92 3.11
CA PHE A 105 -3.54 -3.74 2.93
C PHE A 105 -2.97 -4.12 4.28
N TYR A 106 -2.17 -5.17 4.33
CA TYR A 106 -1.47 -5.60 5.53
C TYR A 106 0.02 -5.68 5.25
N VAL A 107 0.80 -5.12 6.16
CA VAL A 107 2.26 -5.13 6.13
C VAL A 107 2.75 -6.21 7.08
N TRP A 108 3.74 -6.95 6.63
CA TRP A 108 4.34 -8.04 7.38
C TRP A 108 5.85 -7.91 7.30
N LEU A 109 6.55 -8.34 8.35
CA LEU A 109 8.00 -8.45 8.32
C LEU A 109 8.37 -9.92 8.34
N GLY A 110 9.49 -10.26 7.75
CA GLY A 110 9.96 -11.63 7.78
C GLY A 110 11.11 -11.85 6.81
N ASN A 111 11.15 -13.02 6.20
CA ASN A 111 12.27 -13.42 5.36
C ASN A 111 11.83 -14.24 4.12
N ASP A 112 12.70 -14.27 3.12
CA ASP A 112 12.56 -15.12 1.92
C ASP A 112 13.34 -16.46 2.03
N GLY A 113 13.87 -16.77 3.22
CA GLY A 113 14.81 -17.85 3.50
C GLY A 113 16.27 -17.40 3.59
N THR A 114 16.63 -16.33 2.89
CA THR A 114 18.00 -15.79 2.81
C THR A 114 18.10 -14.38 3.37
N LYS A 115 17.15 -13.52 3.02
CA LYS A 115 17.13 -12.07 3.27
C LYS A 115 15.88 -11.66 4.01
N ASN A 116 15.99 -10.55 4.73
CA ASN A 116 14.86 -9.91 5.38
C ASN A 116 14.02 -9.14 4.37
N ILE A 117 12.70 -9.24 4.54
CA ILE A 117 11.71 -8.65 3.65
C ILE A 117 10.62 -7.97 4.46
N ILE A 118 10.01 -6.96 3.85
CA ILE A 118 8.70 -6.46 4.19
C ILE A 118 7.74 -6.98 3.13
N ALA A 119 6.73 -7.75 3.52
CA ALA A 119 5.71 -8.24 2.62
C ALA A 119 4.43 -7.42 2.76
N VAL A 120 3.73 -7.17 1.66
CA VAL A 120 2.40 -6.54 1.67
C VAL A 120 1.38 -7.46 0.99
N THR A 121 0.23 -7.64 1.62
CA THR A 121 -0.90 -8.44 1.09
C THR A 121 -2.20 -7.64 1.19
N LYS A 122 -3.21 -7.97 0.38
CA LYS A 122 -4.54 -7.32 0.50
C LYS A 122 -5.33 -7.77 1.73
N ASN A 123 -5.07 -8.97 2.24
CA ASN A 123 -5.80 -9.55 3.36
C ASN A 123 -4.86 -10.20 4.39
N ALA A 124 -5.39 -10.50 5.57
CA ALA A 124 -4.70 -11.26 6.62
C ALA A 124 -4.29 -12.68 6.17
N THR A 125 -4.94 -13.18 5.11
CA THR A 125 -4.57 -14.37 4.35
C THR A 125 -4.22 -13.97 2.92
N PRO A 126 -3.06 -14.36 2.37
CA PRO A 126 -2.66 -13.97 1.02
C PRO A 126 -3.67 -14.39 -0.03
N ASP A 127 -4.10 -13.42 -0.83
CA ASP A 127 -5.02 -13.61 -1.94
C ASP A 127 -4.61 -12.67 -3.08
N VAL A 128 -5.08 -12.98 -4.29
CA VAL A 128 -4.67 -12.31 -5.53
C VAL A 128 -5.09 -10.85 -5.54
N PHE A 129 -4.18 -9.94 -5.87
CA PHE A 129 -4.51 -8.52 -6.06
C PHE A 129 -5.39 -8.31 -7.30
N GLU A 130 -6.38 -7.44 -7.16
CA GLU A 130 -7.19 -6.92 -8.26
C GLU A 130 -6.48 -5.78 -9.00
N ASP A 131 -6.91 -5.44 -10.22
CA ASP A 131 -6.26 -4.43 -11.07
C ASP A 131 -6.06 -3.07 -10.37
N ALA A 132 -7.06 -2.63 -9.58
CA ALA A 132 -6.96 -1.38 -8.83
C ALA A 132 -5.97 -1.46 -7.64
N GLU A 133 -5.76 -2.65 -7.08
CA GLU A 133 -4.81 -2.89 -6.00
C GLU A 133 -3.38 -3.02 -6.54
N LEU A 134 -3.23 -3.63 -7.72
CA LEU A 134 -1.96 -3.74 -8.44
C LEU A 134 -1.36 -2.35 -8.74
N ALA A 135 -2.20 -1.35 -9.03
CA ALA A 135 -1.76 0.03 -9.21
C ALA A 135 -1.02 0.60 -7.98
N TYR A 136 -1.39 0.21 -6.75
CA TYR A 136 -0.65 0.61 -5.55
C TYR A 136 0.72 -0.05 -5.45
N MET A 137 0.81 -1.31 -5.89
CA MET A 137 2.06 -2.06 -5.88
C MET A 137 3.03 -1.50 -6.93
N GLU A 138 2.56 -1.23 -8.15
CA GLU A 138 3.33 -0.60 -9.22
C GLU A 138 3.81 0.82 -8.84
N ALA A 139 2.92 1.61 -8.22
CA ALA A 139 3.27 2.94 -7.74
C ALA A 139 4.32 2.88 -6.63
N PHE A 140 4.25 1.90 -5.74
CA PHE A 140 5.26 1.69 -4.71
C PHE A 140 6.60 1.27 -5.31
N ASP A 141 6.61 0.28 -6.20
CA ASP A 141 7.79 -0.21 -6.93
C ASP A 141 8.54 0.94 -7.62
N THR A 142 7.81 1.69 -8.44
CA THR A 142 8.33 2.89 -9.12
C THR A 142 8.87 3.93 -8.14
N SER A 143 8.29 4.05 -6.94
CA SER A 143 8.76 4.99 -5.91
C SER A 143 10.05 4.57 -5.21
N ILE A 144 10.42 3.28 -5.28
CA ILE A 144 11.61 2.73 -4.63
C ILE A 144 12.79 2.69 -5.59
N ASP A 145 12.63 2.17 -6.81
CA ASP A 145 13.73 1.99 -7.75
C ASP A 145 13.54 2.65 -9.13
N GLY A 146 12.43 3.34 -9.34
CA GLY A 146 12.18 4.13 -10.55
C GLY A 146 11.62 3.31 -11.72
N THR A 147 11.40 2.01 -11.54
CA THR A 147 10.81 1.13 -12.55
C THR A 147 9.67 0.31 -11.96
N ALA A 148 8.54 0.20 -12.66
CA ALA A 148 7.51 -0.75 -12.29
C ALA A 148 7.87 -2.11 -12.91
N VAL A 149 8.75 -2.89 -12.28
CA VAL A 149 9.13 -4.24 -12.75
C VAL A 149 9.15 -5.21 -11.57
N GLY A 150 8.04 -5.91 -11.36
CA GLY A 150 7.87 -6.85 -10.23
C GLY A 150 8.76 -8.11 -10.27
N THR A 151 9.61 -8.28 -11.28
CA THR A 151 10.55 -9.41 -11.40
C THR A 151 11.93 -9.11 -10.84
N ASP A 152 12.36 -7.85 -10.83
CA ASP A 152 13.72 -7.49 -10.42
C ASP A 152 13.69 -6.31 -9.44
N GLY A 153 14.85 -5.88 -8.98
CA GLY A 153 14.96 -4.74 -8.08
C GLY A 153 14.63 -5.09 -6.64
N ARG A 154 14.35 -4.04 -5.86
CA ARG A 154 14.10 -4.13 -4.42
C ARG A 154 12.66 -4.46 -4.10
N VAL A 155 11.75 -4.23 -5.03
CA VAL A 155 10.34 -4.55 -4.87
C VAL A 155 9.98 -5.61 -5.89
N ARG A 156 9.43 -6.73 -5.43
CA ARG A 156 9.14 -7.88 -6.29
C ARG A 156 7.75 -8.41 -6.03
N ALA A 157 7.11 -8.94 -7.07
CA ALA A 157 5.84 -9.64 -7.00
C ALA A 157 6.05 -11.10 -6.57
N ALA A 158 5.14 -11.61 -5.74
CA ALA A 158 5.11 -13.01 -5.33
C ALA A 158 3.74 -13.63 -5.61
N THR A 159 3.74 -14.87 -6.08
CA THR A 159 2.51 -15.66 -6.32
C THR A 159 2.02 -16.42 -5.09
N ALA A 160 2.86 -16.51 -4.05
CA ALA A 160 2.55 -17.18 -2.79
C ALA A 160 3.26 -16.49 -1.64
N ALA A 161 2.62 -16.45 -0.48
CA ALA A 161 3.19 -16.00 0.78
C ALA A 161 2.58 -16.86 1.91
N THR A 162 3.34 -17.08 2.99
CA THR A 162 2.84 -17.73 4.20
C THR A 162 2.85 -16.69 5.31
N ILE A 163 1.70 -16.46 5.94
CA ILE A 163 1.52 -15.38 6.93
C ILE A 163 1.12 -15.97 8.27
N THR A 164 1.71 -15.45 9.34
CA THR A 164 1.28 -15.69 10.72
C THR A 164 0.75 -14.40 11.31
N SER A 165 -0.58 -14.21 11.25
CA SER A 165 -1.22 -12.93 11.58
C SER A 165 -0.97 -12.47 13.02
N ALA A 166 -0.86 -13.39 13.98
CA ALA A 166 -0.59 -13.04 15.38
C ALA A 166 0.79 -12.41 15.59
N ASN A 167 1.78 -12.87 14.82
CA ASN A 167 3.18 -12.50 14.96
C ASN A 167 3.60 -11.35 14.05
N TRP A 168 2.70 -10.88 13.17
CA TRP A 168 3.01 -9.96 12.06
C TRP A 168 4.16 -10.46 11.18
N PHE A 169 4.20 -11.78 11.00
CA PHE A 169 5.29 -12.48 10.33
C PHE A 169 4.88 -13.01 8.96
N ALA A 170 5.77 -12.87 7.97
CA ALA A 170 5.61 -13.44 6.64
C ALA A 170 6.85 -14.22 6.18
N THR A 171 6.64 -15.40 5.61
CA THR A 171 7.66 -16.09 4.81
C THR A 171 7.24 -16.08 3.35
N VAL A 172 8.10 -15.57 2.49
CA VAL A 172 7.80 -15.46 1.05
C VAL A 172 8.97 -16.01 0.26
N THR A 173 8.89 -17.27 -0.16
CA THR A 173 9.83 -17.82 -1.13
C THR A 173 9.56 -17.18 -2.49
N SER A 174 10.55 -16.48 -3.04
CA SER A 174 10.46 -15.71 -4.29
C SER A 174 10.11 -16.59 -5.49
N ALA A 175 8.82 -16.88 -5.68
CA ALA A 175 8.28 -17.42 -6.92
C ALA A 175 7.96 -16.24 -7.85
N GLN A 176 8.98 -15.87 -8.63
CA GLN A 176 8.91 -14.89 -9.72
C GLN A 176 7.67 -15.12 -10.58
N VAL A 177 6.88 -14.07 -10.77
CA VAL A 177 5.83 -14.04 -11.77
C VAL A 177 6.49 -13.82 -13.13
N THR A 178 6.21 -14.67 -14.12
CA THR A 178 6.57 -14.37 -15.52
C THR A 178 5.69 -13.23 -16.01
N GLY A 179 6.09 -11.98 -15.77
CA GLY A 179 5.31 -10.79 -16.13
C GLY A 179 5.27 -9.74 -15.02
N ASN A 180 4.99 -8.50 -15.40
CA ASN A 180 4.95 -7.38 -14.48
C ASN A 180 3.61 -7.34 -13.74
N TRP A 181 3.63 -7.29 -12.40
CA TRP A 181 2.47 -7.04 -11.52
C TRP A 181 1.15 -7.62 -12.05
N THR A 182 1.09 -8.94 -12.25
CA THR A 182 -0.07 -9.58 -12.89
C THR A 182 -1.16 -9.95 -11.88
N THR A 183 -2.34 -10.34 -12.39
CA THR A 183 -3.46 -10.91 -11.63
C THR A 183 -3.19 -12.30 -11.03
N THR A 184 -1.93 -12.73 -10.94
CA THR A 184 -1.54 -13.89 -10.11
C THR A 184 -0.73 -13.48 -8.88
N THR A 185 -0.42 -12.19 -8.76
CA THR A 185 0.34 -11.63 -7.64
C THR A 185 -0.51 -11.65 -6.37
N LYS A 186 0.01 -12.25 -5.30
CA LYS A 186 -0.64 -12.33 -3.98
C LYS A 186 0.06 -11.54 -2.90
N ALA A 187 1.34 -11.22 -3.11
CA ALA A 187 2.11 -10.40 -2.20
C ALA A 187 3.11 -9.53 -2.96
N LEU A 188 3.36 -8.34 -2.41
CA LEU A 188 4.51 -7.51 -2.74
C LEU A 188 5.61 -7.83 -1.73
N ILE A 189 6.83 -8.04 -2.21
CA ILE A 189 8.02 -8.24 -1.41
C ILE A 189 8.89 -7.00 -1.54
N TYR A 190 9.27 -6.40 -0.43
CA TYR A 190 10.22 -5.29 -0.38
C TYR A 190 11.48 -5.71 0.39
N TYR A 191 12.59 -5.78 -0.33
CA TYR A 191 13.92 -6.04 0.23
C TYR A 191 14.50 -4.73 0.76
N PHE A 192 14.31 -4.50 2.06
CA PHE A 192 14.83 -3.32 2.75
C PHE A 192 16.26 -3.54 3.26
N ASP A 193 16.62 -4.78 3.60
CA ASP A 193 18.00 -5.16 3.94
C ASP A 193 18.78 -5.47 2.65
N ARG A 194 20.05 -5.04 2.63
CA ARG A 194 20.95 -5.17 1.48
C ARG A 194 21.80 -6.44 1.54
N LYS A 195 21.83 -7.13 2.69
CA LYS A 195 22.52 -8.42 2.83
C LYS A 195 21.89 -9.52 1.99
#